data_AF-A0A6A6ZB55-F1
#
_entry.id   AF-A0A6A6ZB55-F1
#
_cell.length_a   1.000
_cell.length_b   1.000
_cell.length_c   1.000
_cell.angle_alpha   90.00
_cell.angle_beta   90.00
_cell.angle_gamma   90.00
#
_symmetry.space_group_name_H-M   'P 1'
#
loop_
_entity.id
_entity.type
_entity.pdbx_description
1 polymer ?
#
loop_
_entity_poly.entity_id
_entity_poly.type
_entity_poly.pdbx_seq_one_letter_code
_entity_poly.pdbx_strand_id
1 'polypeptide(L)' 'SYRLLLIDSYISYLFLEFITKYKEARIILFYLPPYTTYNIQPLDYYLFSILKKQY' A
#
# COMPACT_ATOMS: atom_id res chain seq x y z
N SER A 1 4.80 -18.86 5.14
CA SER A 1 4.68 -17.60 5.88
C SER A 1 3.80 -16.65 5.08
N TYR A 2 2.84 -15.98 5.72
CA TYR A 2 2.01 -14.95 5.10
C TYR A 2 2.67 -13.58 5.26
N ARG A 3 2.47 -12.69 4.29
CA ARG A 3 2.97 -11.30 4.33
C ARG A 3 1.80 -10.34 4.25
N LEU A 4 1.85 -9.23 4.98
CA LEU A 4 0.84 -8.19 4.91
C LEU A 4 1.29 -7.11 3.91
N LEU A 5 0.40 -6.72 3.01
CA LEU A 5 0.59 -5.59 2.10
C LEU A 5 -0.43 -4.51 2.44
N LEU A 6 0.07 -3.37 2.90
CA LEU A 6 -0.71 -2.15 3.10
C LEU A 6 -0.85 -1.46 1.75
N ILE A 7 -2.07 -1.16 1.35
CA ILE A 7 -2.37 -0.44 0.10
C ILE A 7 -3.24 0.76 0.43
N ASP A 8 -3.04 1.84 -0.31
CA ASP A 8 -4.02 2.92 -0.31
C ASP A 8 -5.31 2.46 -1.00
N SER A 9 -6.40 3.18 -0.76
CA SER A 9 -7.71 2.86 -1.35
C SER A 9 -7.77 3.13 -2.86
N TYR A 10 -6.64 3.22 -3.56
CA TYR A 10 -6.61 3.54 -4.98
C TYR A 10 -6.90 2.28 -5.79
N ILE A 11 -8.03 2.29 -6.48
CA ILE A 11 -8.63 1.11 -7.13
C ILE A 11 -7.86 0.70 -8.40
N SER A 12 -6.95 1.53 -8.91
CA SER A 12 -6.27 1.28 -10.18
C SER A 12 -5.41 0.02 -10.22
N TYR A 13 -5.04 -0.55 -9.07
CA TYR A 13 -4.19 -1.74 -8.99
C TYR A 13 -4.97 -3.06 -8.97
N LEU A 14 -6.31 -3.01 -8.88
CA LEU A 14 -7.19 -4.18 -8.75
C LEU A 14 -7.50 -4.83 -10.11
N PHE A 15 -6.46 -5.22 -10.85
CA PHE A 15 -6.62 -6.06 -12.03
C PHE A 15 -6.72 -7.53 -11.66
N LEU A 16 -7.36 -8.35 -12.50
CA LEU A 16 -7.49 -9.79 -12.29
C LEU A 16 -6.13 -10.47 -12.06
N GLU A 17 -5.11 -10.04 -12.80
CA GLU A 17 -3.74 -10.56 -12.67
C GLU A 17 -3.14 -10.26 -11.28
N PHE A 18 -3.40 -9.07 -10.73
CA PHE A 18 -2.96 -8.72 -9.39
C PHE A 18 -3.62 -9.62 -8.34
N ILE A 19 -4.92 -9.89 -8.49
CA ILE A 19 -5.68 -10.75 -7.57
C ILE A 19 -5.09 -12.16 -7.51
N THR A 20 -4.74 -12.72 -8.66
CA THR A 20 -4.14 -14.05 -8.74
C THR A 20 -2.75 -14.05 -8.09
N LYS A 21 -1.90 -13.07 -8.43
CA LYS A 21 -0.52 -13.00 -7.93
C LYS A 21 -0.42 -12.83 -6.42
N TYR A 22 -1.24 -11.97 -5.79
CA TYR A 22 -1.13 -11.77 -4.34
C TYR A 22 -1.55 -13.03 -3.57
N LYS A 23 -2.53 -13.78 -4.07
CA LYS A 23 -2.99 -15.05 -3.49
C LYS A 23 -1.91 -16.12 -3.56
N GLU A 24 -1.31 -16.32 -4.74
CA GLU A 24 -0.19 -17.26 -4.93
C GLU A 24 1.01 -16.92 -4.04
N ALA A 25 1.29 -15.61 -3.89
CA ALA A 25 2.37 -15.12 -3.06
C ALA A 25 2.10 -15.19 -1.54
N ARG A 26 0.91 -15.67 -1.12
CA ARG A 26 0.44 -15.69 0.28
C ARG A 26 0.50 -14.31 0.93
N ILE A 27 0.04 -13.30 0.19
CA ILE A 27 -0.05 -11.93 0.66
C ILE A 27 -1.48 -11.66 1.14
N ILE A 28 -1.60 -11.02 2.31
CA ILE A 28 -2.85 -10.50 2.83
C ILE A 28 -2.89 -9.02 2.47
N LEU A 29 -3.98 -8.57 1.84
CA LEU A 29 -4.17 -7.17 1.49
C LEU A 29 -4.89 -6.45 2.63
N PHE A 30 -4.39 -5.28 3.01
CA PHE A 30 -5.04 -4.38 3.94
C PHE A 30 -5.19 -3.00 3.31
N TYR A 31 -6.43 -2.62 3.07
CA TYR A 31 -6.79 -1.35 2.44
C TYR A 31 -6.91 -0.27 3.51
N LEU A 32 -6.12 0.79 3.38
CA LEU A 32 -6.28 1.98 4.19
C LEU A 32 -7.58 2.71 3.79
N PRO A 33 -8.30 3.33 4.74
CA PRO A 33 -9.44 4.16 4.41
C PRO A 33 -9.05 5.29 3.45
N PRO A 34 -9.95 5.71 2.55
CA PRO A 34 -9.68 6.83 1.65
C PRO A 34 -9.31 8.09 2.42
N TYR A 35 -8.41 8.89 1.84
CA TYR A 35 -7.88 10.13 2.42
C TYR A 35 -7.09 9.96 3.74
N THR A 36 -6.81 8.73 4.18
CA THR A 36 -6.00 8.49 5.39
C THR A 36 -4.55 8.12 5.08
N THR A 37 -4.22 7.84 3.82
CA THR A 37 -2.88 7.43 3.38
C THR A 37 -1.81 8.42 3.83
N TYR A 38 -2.03 9.72 3.63
CA TYR A 38 -1.06 10.77 3.98
C TYR A 38 -0.71 10.83 5.49
N ASN A 39 -1.63 10.36 6.36
CA ASN A 39 -1.48 10.41 7.80
C ASN A 39 -1.07 9.07 8.41
N ILE A 40 -1.51 7.96 7.80
CA ILE A 40 -1.40 6.61 8.39
C ILE A 40 -0.43 5.73 7.61
N GLN A 41 -0.19 6.01 6.33
CA GLN A 41 0.76 5.23 5.54
C GLN A 41 2.19 5.56 6.01
N PRO A 42 2.95 4.56 6.50
CA PRO A 42 4.30 4.80 7.01
C PRO A 42 5.24 5.38 5.94
N LEU A 43 4.99 5.03 4.68
CA LEU A 43 5.75 5.48 3.53
C LEU A 43 5.62 6.99 3.32
N ASP A 44 4.39 7.52 3.34
CA ASP A 44 4.10 8.94 3.21
C ASP A 44 4.60 9.75 4.42
N TYR A 45 4.30 9.28 5.63
CA TYR A 45 4.61 10.02 6.85
C TYR A 45 6.10 10.11 7.15
N TYR A 46 6.86 9.02 6.91
CA TYR A 46 8.26 8.95 7.30
C TYR A 46 9.23 9.00 6.12
N LEU A 47 9.10 8.08 5.16
CA LEU A 47 10.11 7.97 4.10
C LEU A 47 10.04 9.16 3.12
N PHE A 48 8.83 9.48 2.66
CA PHE A 48 8.64 10.56 1.70
C PHE A 48 8.75 11.94 2.34
N SER A 49 8.50 12.10 3.63
CA SER A 49 8.73 13.37 4.32
C SER A 49 10.22 13.73 4.38
N ILE A 50 11.09 12.73 4.57
CA ILE A 50 12.55 12.91 4.48
C ILE A 50 12.94 13.32 3.05
N LEU A 51 12.44 12.60 2.03
CA LEU A 51 12.75 12.91 0.63
C LEU A 51 12.26 14.30 0.22
N LYS A 52 11.04 14.70 0.62
CA LYS A 52 10.49 16.05 0.37
C LYS A 52 11.31 17.16 1.02
N LYS A 53 12.10 16.87 2.05
CA LYS A 53 12.96 17.86 2.70
C LYS A 53 14.28 18.06 1.96
N GLN A 54 14.70 17.10 1.14
CA GLN A 54 15.96 17.14 0.40
C GLN A 54 15.83 17.74 -1.01
N TYR A 55 14.60 17.95 -1.51
CA TYR A 55 14.27 18.57 -2.79
C TYR A 55 13.47 19.85 -2.57
#